data_AF-A0A0F3GZL1-F1
#
_entry.id   AF-A0A0F3GZL1-F1
#
_cell.length_a   1.000
_cell.length_b   1.000
_cell.length_c   1.000
_cell.angle_alpha   90.00
_cell.angle_beta   90.00
_cell.angle_gamma   90.00
#
_symmetry.space_group_name_H-M   'P 1'
#
loop_
_entity.id
_entity.type
_entity.pdbx_description
1 polymer ?
#
loop_
_entity_poly.entity_id
_entity_poly.type
_entity_poly.pdbx_seq_one_letter_code
_entity_poly.pdbx_strand_id
1 'polypeptide(L)'
;MKCWECHGETGKGDGSKSEDIKDDWGEQILPFNFQTGDLKKGSRPQDIYMTFTSGLDGTGMPSYQDTLNEDDRWHLVSYTLKLMGKLDKNHSQSAHK
;
A
#
# COMPACT_ATOMS: atom_id res chain seq x y z
N MET A 1 5.47 -3.98 -12.56
CA MET A 1 4.71 -3.39 -11.45
C MET A 1 4.26 -1.99 -11.80
N LYS A 2 2.95 -1.69 -11.70
CA LYS A 2 2.38 -0.39 -12.08
C LYS A 2 1.37 0.14 -11.05
N CYS A 3 1.84 0.37 -9.82
CA CYS A 3 0.99 0.72 -8.67
C CYS A 3 0.13 1.99 -8.91
N TRP A 4 0.67 2.93 -9.69
CA TRP A 4 0.02 4.21 -10.00
C TRP A 4 -1.20 4.07 -10.91
N GLU A 5 -1.34 2.98 -11.68
CA GLU A 5 -2.53 2.78 -12.53
C GLU A 5 -3.80 2.71 -11.67
N CYS A 6 -3.72 2.20 -10.44
CA CYS A 6 -4.84 2.15 -9.51
C CYS A 6 -4.72 3.22 -8.42
N HIS A 7 -3.57 3.32 -7.76
CA HIS A 7 -3.40 4.20 -6.59
C HIS A 7 -3.07 5.66 -6.95
N GLY A 8 -2.82 5.96 -8.22
CA GLY A 8 -2.35 7.27 -8.68
C GLY A 8 -0.89 7.55 -8.32
N GLU A 9 -0.30 8.57 -8.96
CA GLU A 9 1.11 8.97 -8.75
C GLU A 9 1.40 9.44 -7.32
N THR A 10 0.37 9.91 -6.62
CA THR A 10 0.50 10.46 -5.25
C THR A 10 -0.15 9.59 -4.18
N GLY A 11 -0.66 8.41 -4.55
CA GLY A 11 -1.28 7.48 -3.61
C GLY A 11 -2.68 7.88 -3.15
N LYS A 12 -3.40 8.71 -3.90
CA LYS A 12 -4.75 9.17 -3.54
C LYS A 12 -5.87 8.22 -3.96
N GLY A 13 -5.54 7.15 -4.67
CA GLY A 13 -6.53 6.24 -5.25
C GLY A 13 -7.20 6.79 -6.51
N ASP A 14 -6.53 7.72 -7.20
CA ASP A 14 -7.00 8.44 -8.39
C ASP A 14 -6.25 8.00 -9.67
N GLY A 15 -5.77 6.76 -9.70
CA GLY A 15 -5.14 6.19 -10.89
C GLY A 15 -6.10 6.01 -12.06
N SER A 16 -5.59 5.90 -13.29
CA SER A 16 -6.41 5.79 -14.50
C SER A 16 -7.37 4.59 -14.54
N LYS A 17 -7.13 3.56 -13.71
CA LYS A 17 -7.97 2.36 -13.57
C LYS A 17 -8.75 2.34 -12.26
N SER A 18 -8.67 3.36 -11.40
CA SER A 18 -9.24 3.32 -10.05
C SER A 18 -10.76 3.09 -10.06
N GLU A 19 -11.46 3.70 -11.02
CA GLU A 19 -12.92 3.60 -11.16
C GLU A 19 -13.37 2.25 -11.74
N ASP A 20 -12.49 1.53 -12.43
CA ASP A 20 -12.81 0.26 -13.10
C ASP A 20 -12.64 -0.98 -12.20
N ILE A 21 -12.13 -0.80 -10.98
CA ILE A 21 -11.85 -1.93 -10.08
C ILE A 21 -13.14 -2.43 -9.45
N LYS A 22 -13.30 -3.75 -9.52
CA LYS A 22 -14.39 -4.48 -8.88
C LYS A 22 -13.85 -5.51 -7.91
N ASP A 23 -14.63 -5.81 -6.88
CA ASP A 23 -14.41 -6.97 -6.04
C ASP A 23 -14.86 -8.26 -6.75
N ASP A 24 -14.66 -9.40 -6.09
CA ASP A 24 -15.05 -10.72 -6.63
C ASP A 24 -16.57 -10.87 -6.79
N TRP A 25 -17.38 -9.99 -6.18
CA TRP A 25 -18.83 -9.93 -6.32
C TRP A 25 -19.29 -8.98 -7.43
N GLY A 26 -18.36 -8.32 -8.11
CA GLY A 26 -18.63 -7.39 -9.19
C GLY A 26 -19.02 -5.99 -8.72
N GLU A 27 -18.93 -5.72 -7.42
CA GLU A 27 -19.19 -4.40 -6.83
C GLU A 27 -17.97 -3.50 -7.00
N GLN A 28 -18.23 -2.23 -7.30
CA GLN A 28 -17.14 -1.27 -7.49
C GLN A 28 -16.45 -1.01 -6.15
N ILE A 29 -15.12 -1.10 -6.15
CA ILE A 29 -14.29 -0.77 -4.99
C ILE A 29 -13.21 0.22 -5.40
N LEU A 30 -12.90 1.17 -4.52
CA LEU A 30 -11.86 2.16 -4.78
C LEU A 30 -10.55 1.78 -4.07
N PRO A 31 -9.39 2.02 -4.71
CA PRO A 31 -8.11 1.97 -4.02
C PRO A 31 -8.08 2.93 -2.84
N PHE A 32 -7.41 2.51 -1.76
CA PHE A 32 -7.27 3.34 -0.58
C PHE A 32 -6.48 4.62 -0.88
N ASN A 33 -6.98 5.76 -0.40
CA ASN A 33 -6.24 7.01 -0.35
C ASN A 33 -5.30 6.98 0.86
N PHE A 34 -4.00 6.87 0.61
CA PHE A 34 -2.99 6.76 1.66
C PHE A 34 -2.92 8.00 2.58
N GLN A 35 -3.53 9.12 2.20
CA GLN A 35 -3.48 10.38 2.95
C GLN A 35 -4.65 10.55 3.94
N THR A 36 -5.63 9.64 3.99
CA THR A 36 -6.92 9.89 4.66
C THR A 36 -7.23 8.98 5.85
N GLY A 37 -6.35 8.06 6.25
CA GLY A 37 -6.61 7.24 7.45
C GLY A 37 -5.75 5.98 7.58
N ASP A 38 -6.38 4.92 8.11
CA ASP A 38 -5.76 3.63 8.36
C ASP A 38 -6.14 2.56 7.32
N LEU A 39 -5.19 1.65 7.07
CA LEU A 39 -5.35 0.54 6.14
C LEU A 39 -6.20 -0.58 6.75
N LYS A 40 -6.91 -1.33 5.89
CA LYS A 40 -7.77 -2.46 6.29
C LYS A 40 -7.08 -3.50 7.19
N LYS A 41 -5.81 -3.84 6.87
CA LYS A 41 -5.00 -4.82 7.63
C LYS A 41 -4.20 -4.18 8.78
N GLY A 42 -4.25 -2.86 8.95
CA GLY A 42 -3.43 -2.11 9.90
C GLY A 42 -2.26 -1.38 9.25
N SER A 43 -1.71 -0.42 9.98
CA SER A 43 -0.66 0.49 9.50
C SER A 43 0.75 0.16 10.04
N ARG A 44 0.93 -0.98 10.71
CA ARG A 44 2.28 -1.39 11.13
C ARG A 44 3.06 -1.87 9.91
N PRO A 45 4.39 -1.71 9.87
CA PRO A 45 5.20 -2.12 8.72
C PRO A 45 4.95 -3.59 8.29
N GLN A 46 4.78 -4.49 9.25
CA GLN A 46 4.51 -5.91 9.00
C GLN A 46 3.14 -6.13 8.35
N ASP A 47 2.11 -5.35 8.74
CA ASP A 47 0.76 -5.47 8.17
C ASP A 47 0.74 -5.02 6.70
N ILE A 48 1.50 -3.96 6.40
CA ILE A 48 1.69 -3.45 5.03
C ILE A 48 2.49 -4.45 4.20
N TYR A 49 3.56 -5.01 4.77
CA TYR A 49 4.37 -6.04 4.10
C TYR A 49 3.52 -7.27 3.74
N MET A 50 2.67 -7.72 4.66
CA MET A 50 1.75 -8.81 4.42
C MET A 50 0.73 -8.47 3.34
N THR A 51 0.30 -7.22 3.22
CA THR A 51 -0.59 -6.77 2.12
C THR A 51 0.09 -6.93 0.76
N PHE A 52 1.37 -6.57 0.62
CA PHE A 52 2.10 -6.79 -0.65
C PHE A 52 2.44 -8.26 -0.91
N THR A 53 2.65 -9.04 0.15
CA THR A 53 3.04 -10.45 0.02
C THR A 53 1.84 -11.35 -0.27
N SER A 54 0.71 -11.15 0.41
CA SER A 54 -0.49 -11.97 0.23
C SER A 54 -1.50 -11.37 -0.75
N GLY A 55 -1.45 -10.07 -1.00
CA GLY A 55 -2.56 -9.36 -1.62
C GLY A 55 -3.74 -9.17 -0.64
N LEU A 56 -4.88 -8.80 -1.21
CA LEU A 56 -6.15 -8.71 -0.51
C LEU A 56 -7.20 -9.51 -1.29
N ASP A 57 -7.44 -10.74 -0.84
CA ASP A 57 -8.46 -11.62 -1.42
C ASP A 57 -9.82 -10.93 -1.49
N GLY A 58 -10.58 -11.21 -2.55
CA GLY A 58 -11.84 -10.53 -2.82
C GLY A 58 -11.68 -9.13 -3.43
N THR A 59 -10.47 -8.66 -3.74
CA THR A 59 -10.25 -7.30 -4.28
C THR A 59 -9.32 -7.30 -5.49
N GLY A 60 -9.25 -6.18 -6.20
CA GLY A 60 -8.27 -5.97 -7.28
C GLY A 60 -6.81 -5.78 -6.84
N MET A 61 -6.45 -5.99 -5.57
CA MET A 61 -5.08 -5.86 -5.07
C MET A 61 -4.38 -7.24 -5.04
N PRO A 62 -3.48 -7.54 -5.99
CA PRO A 62 -2.85 -8.85 -6.11
C PRO A 62 -1.70 -9.05 -5.10
N SER A 63 -1.25 -10.30 -4.99
CA SER A 63 0.04 -10.63 -4.38
C SER A 63 1.19 -10.23 -5.30
N TYR A 64 2.29 -9.78 -4.70
CA TYR A 64 3.55 -9.51 -5.39
C TYR A 64 4.69 -10.42 -4.95
N GLN A 65 4.39 -11.48 -4.18
CA GLN A 65 5.40 -12.40 -3.66
C GLN A 65 6.26 -13.02 -4.77
N ASP A 66 5.65 -13.37 -5.89
CA ASP A 66 6.34 -14.03 -7.02
C ASP A 66 7.02 -13.04 -7.97
N THR A 67 6.65 -11.75 -7.90
CA THR A 67 7.12 -10.72 -8.85
C THR A 67 8.18 -9.78 -8.28
N LEU A 68 8.27 -9.66 -6.95
CA LEU A 68 9.19 -8.80 -6.23
C LEU A 68 9.97 -9.64 -5.23
N ASN A 69 11.26 -9.35 -5.03
CA ASN A 69 12.01 -9.94 -3.92
C ASN A 69 11.56 -9.34 -2.58
N GLU A 70 12.04 -9.90 -1.48
CA GLU A 70 11.69 -9.45 -0.12
C GLU A 70 12.10 -7.99 0.15
N ASP A 71 13.30 -7.59 -0.24
CA ASP A 71 13.81 -6.24 -0.03
C ASP A 71 12.94 -5.21 -0.75
N ASP A 72 12.60 -5.44 -2.01
CA ASP A 72 11.71 -4.58 -2.80
C ASP A 72 10.34 -4.42 -2.15
N ARG A 73 9.79 -5.49 -1.56
CA ARG A 73 8.53 -5.41 -0.81
C ARG A 73 8.68 -4.55 0.46
N TRP A 74 9.81 -4.60 1.16
CA TRP A 74 10.10 -3.71 2.29
C TRP A 74 10.33 -2.25 1.87
N HIS A 75 10.94 -2.02 0.70
CA HIS A 75 11.04 -0.68 0.11
C HIS A 75 9.65 -0.09 -0.18
N LEU A 76 8.71 -0.91 -0.69
CA LEU A 76 7.32 -0.49 -0.88
C LEU A 76 6.64 -0.16 0.45
N VAL A 77 6.86 -0.93 1.51
CA VAL A 77 6.34 -0.62 2.86
C VAL A 77 6.78 0.78 3.30
N SER A 78 8.07 1.08 3.13
CA SER A 78 8.63 2.38 3.48
C SER A 78 8.01 3.49 2.64
N TYR A 79 7.85 3.27 1.34
CA TYR A 79 7.20 4.23 0.46
C TYR A 79 5.73 4.48 0.83
N THR A 80 4.97 3.43 1.15
CA THR A 80 3.58 3.54 1.62
C THR A 80 3.49 4.34 2.91
N LEU A 81 4.33 4.05 3.91
CA LEU A 81 4.35 4.80 5.16
C LEU A 81 4.72 6.28 4.95
N LYS A 82 5.59 6.58 3.98
CA LYS A 82 5.92 7.95 3.58
C LYS A 82 4.69 8.67 3.00
N LEU A 83 3.95 8.03 2.10
CA LEU A 83 2.72 8.57 1.53
C LEU A 83 1.66 8.83 2.61
N MET A 84 1.60 7.97 3.62
CA MET A 84 0.71 8.11 4.78
C MET A 84 1.17 9.17 5.79
N GLY A 85 2.35 9.79 5.59
CA GLY A 85 2.92 10.72 6.57
C GLY A 85 3.34 10.06 7.89
N LYS A 86 3.49 8.73 7.91
CA LYS A 86 3.85 7.92 9.10
C LYS A 86 5.36 7.64 9.21
N LEU A 87 6.14 8.10 8.24
CA LEU A 87 7.60 8.19 8.37
C LEU A 87 7.96 9.59 8.84
N ASP A 88 8.40 9.70 10.10
CA ASP A 88 8.89 10.95 10.67
C ASP A 88 10.10 11.47 9.87
N LYS A 89 10.15 12.80 9.68
CA LYS A 89 11.29 13.47 9.04
C LYS A 89 12.59 13.44 9.87
N ASN A 90 12.58 12.83 11.07
CA ASN A 90 13.71 12.81 11.98
C ASN A 90 14.03 11.39 12.44
N HIS A 91 14.66 10.60 11.58
CA HIS A 91 15.57 9.54 12.05
C HIS A 91 16.91 10.18 12.45
N SER A 92 16.92 10.96 13.54
CA SER A 92 18.13 11.08 14.35
C SER A 92 18.08 9.95 15.37
N GLN A 93 19.01 9.01 15.25
CA GLN A 93 19.31 8.05 16.29
C GLN A 93 19.45 8.77 17.64
N SER A 94 18.57 8.50 18.61
CA SER A 94 18.92 8.44 20.04
C SER A 94 17.68 8.12 20.89
N ALA A 95 17.69 6.95 21.51
CA ALA A 95 17.07 6.74 22.82
C ALA A 95 17.59 5.41 23.43
N HIS A 96 18.91 5.35 23.66
CA HIS A 96 19.43 4.65 24.83
C HIS A 96 19.89 5.71 25.81
N LYS A 97 19.06 5.98 26.83
CA LYS A 97 19.53 6.45 28.12
C LYS A 97 18.56 6.02 29.21
#